data_AF-A0AB73TIR2-F1
#
_entry.id   AF-A0AB73TIR2-F1
#
_cell.length_a   1.000
_cell.length_b   1.000
_cell.length_c   1.000
_cell.angle_alpha   90.00
_cell.angle_beta   90.00
_cell.angle_gamma   90.00
#
_symmetry.space_group_name_H-M   'P 1'
#
loop_
_entity.id
_entity.type
_entity.pdbx_description
1 polymer ?
#
loop_
_entity_poly.entity_id
_entity_poly.type
_entity_poly.pdbx_seq_one_letter_code
_entity_poly.pdbx_strand_id
1 'polypeptide(L)'
;MPSPDMDSAPHDDVFTRTQIVDAMIRVLHELPLHEVTPARVADEADATIAALEASFPSWDGLLLAAIDRWNDRRTTPLTSIAADLGTIRFLRAIVTANIEDPSLMRFLTSMLNIAAAPKHPLAPMLHARWRRFHGFVQQSLVQDIAAGREPHTMEPSRGAEQLLATYEGLQLQSMVRPEMDLLESFDRAVTRLREGWSREYVPPVWDLGRAS
;
A
#
# COMPACT_ATOMS: atom_id res chain seq x y z
N MET A 1 -65.41 4.00 3.85
CA MET A 1 -64.50 2.85 3.99
C MET A 1 -63.08 3.41 4.02
N PRO A 2 -62.26 3.09 5.03
CA PRO A 2 -60.87 3.52 5.07
C PRO A 2 -60.05 2.67 4.10
N SER A 3 -59.22 3.31 3.27
CA SER A 3 -58.17 2.66 2.51
C SER A 3 -57.08 2.21 3.49
N PRO A 4 -56.55 0.98 3.37
CA PRO A 4 -55.45 0.53 4.22
C PRO A 4 -54.14 1.13 3.70
N ASP A 5 -53.41 1.75 4.62
CA ASP A 5 -51.99 2.05 4.48
C ASP A 5 -51.15 0.77 4.56
N MET A 6 -50.03 0.82 3.83
CA MET A 6 -48.80 0.04 3.98
C MET A 6 -48.78 -1.44 3.56
N ASP A 7 -48.17 -1.67 2.40
CA ASP A 7 -47.17 -2.73 2.28
C ASP A 7 -46.03 -2.22 1.38
N SER A 8 -45.27 -1.24 1.89
CA SER A 8 -43.93 -0.96 1.37
C SER A 8 -43.01 -2.04 1.93
N ALA A 9 -42.84 -3.11 1.15
CA ALA A 9 -41.84 -4.14 1.39
C ALA A 9 -40.48 -3.52 1.72
N PRO A 10 -39.66 -4.15 2.60
CA PRO A 10 -38.30 -3.68 2.79
C PRO A 10 -37.61 -3.67 1.43
N HIS A 11 -37.04 -2.52 1.05
CA HIS A 11 -36.03 -2.50 0.00
C HIS A 11 -34.91 -3.42 0.48
N ASP A 12 -34.89 -4.66 -0.02
CA ASP A 12 -33.65 -5.44 -0.11
C ASP A 12 -32.76 -4.66 -1.09
N ASP A 13 -32.18 -3.57 -0.60
CA ASP A 13 -31.16 -2.85 -1.34
C ASP A 13 -29.99 -3.83 -1.45
N VAL A 14 -29.87 -4.42 -2.64
CA VAL A 14 -28.73 -5.23 -3.02
C VAL A 14 -27.55 -4.27 -3.12
N PHE A 15 -26.91 -4.02 -1.99
CA PHE A 15 -25.69 -3.22 -1.94
C PHE A 15 -24.62 -3.93 -2.74
N THR A 16 -24.01 -3.19 -3.65
CA THR A 16 -22.90 -3.75 -4.43
C THR A 16 -21.73 -3.99 -3.49
N ARG A 17 -21.02 -5.10 -3.70
CA ARG A 17 -19.74 -5.40 -3.05
C ARG A 17 -18.80 -4.19 -3.09
N THR A 18 -18.85 -3.42 -4.17
CA THR A 18 -18.10 -2.18 -4.38
C THR A 18 -18.45 -1.08 -3.38
N GLN A 19 -19.73 -0.84 -3.07
CA GLN A 19 -20.17 0.17 -2.10
C GLN A 19 -19.66 -0.13 -0.68
N ILE A 20 -19.71 -1.39 -0.26
CA ILE A 20 -19.20 -1.82 1.05
C ILE A 20 -17.68 -1.64 1.13
N VAL A 21 -16.94 -1.94 0.07
CA VAL A 21 -15.49 -1.69 0.02
C VAL A 21 -15.20 -0.18 0.09
N ASP A 22 -15.99 0.63 -0.60
CA ASP A 22 -15.85 2.08 -0.55
C ASP A 22 -16.16 2.65 0.84
N ALA A 23 -17.16 2.12 1.53
CA ALA A 23 -17.44 2.45 2.93
C ALA A 23 -16.28 2.05 3.84
N MET A 24 -15.74 0.84 3.69
CA MET A 24 -14.56 0.40 4.44
C MET A 24 -13.37 1.35 4.25
N ILE A 25 -13.11 1.79 3.02
CA ILE A 25 -12.05 2.77 2.73
C ILE A 25 -12.33 4.10 3.45
N ARG A 26 -13.58 4.60 3.42
CA ARG A 26 -13.96 5.84 4.13
C ARG A 26 -13.77 5.71 5.64
N VAL A 27 -14.21 4.62 6.25
CA VAL A 27 -13.99 4.36 7.69
C VAL A 27 -12.49 4.32 8.02
N LEU A 28 -11.66 3.69 7.17
CA LEU A 28 -10.20 3.63 7.36
C LEU A 28 -9.49 4.99 7.21
N HIS A 29 -10.08 5.96 6.51
CA HIS A 29 -9.57 7.33 6.53
C HIS A 29 -9.70 7.95 7.91
N GLU A 30 -10.83 7.72 8.57
CA GLU A 30 -11.16 8.32 9.88
C GLU A 30 -10.51 7.58 11.06
N LEU A 31 -10.50 6.24 11.00
CA LEU A 31 -10.16 5.39 12.15
C LEU A 31 -8.92 4.52 11.88
N PRO A 32 -8.09 4.22 12.91
CA PRO A 32 -7.08 3.19 12.82
C PRO A 32 -7.73 1.80 12.73
N LEU A 33 -7.07 0.85 12.07
CA LEU A 33 -7.63 -0.48 11.76
C LEU A 33 -8.23 -1.20 12.98
N HIS A 34 -7.60 -1.08 14.16
CA HIS A 34 -8.05 -1.77 15.38
C HIS A 34 -9.34 -1.17 15.98
N GLU A 35 -9.76 0.01 15.56
CA GLU A 35 -11.03 0.65 15.95
C GLU A 35 -12.13 0.43 14.91
N VAL A 36 -11.80 -0.08 13.73
CA VAL A 36 -12.78 -0.35 12.66
C VAL A 36 -13.59 -1.59 13.00
N THR A 37 -14.93 -1.46 12.97
CA THR A 37 -15.86 -2.55 13.26
C THR A 37 -16.82 -2.81 12.09
N PRO A 38 -17.37 -4.03 11.95
CA PRO A 38 -18.40 -4.32 10.95
C PRO A 38 -19.62 -3.41 11.05
N ALA A 39 -20.05 -3.07 12.27
CA ALA A 39 -21.16 -2.16 12.51
C ALA A 39 -20.87 -0.76 11.96
N ARG A 40 -19.66 -0.23 12.18
CA ARG A 40 -19.27 1.09 11.64
C ARG A 40 -19.20 1.10 10.10
N VAL A 41 -18.74 0.01 9.49
CA VAL A 41 -18.68 -0.10 8.02
C VAL A 41 -20.08 -0.25 7.42
N ALA A 42 -20.97 -1.00 8.08
CA ALA A 42 -22.35 -1.14 7.64
C ALA A 42 -23.08 0.21 7.71
N ASP A 43 -22.93 0.94 8.81
CA ASP A 43 -23.44 2.32 8.99
C ASP A 43 -22.92 3.26 7.89
N GLU A 44 -21.60 3.26 7.62
CA GLU A 44 -20.99 4.07 6.55
C GLU A 44 -21.42 3.66 5.12
N ALA A 45 -21.91 2.42 4.95
CA ALA A 45 -22.43 1.91 3.69
C ALA A 45 -23.94 2.13 3.53
N ASP A 46 -24.62 2.68 4.55
CA ASP A 46 -26.08 2.70 4.68
C ASP A 46 -26.70 1.30 4.55
N ALA A 47 -26.00 0.28 5.05
CA ALA A 47 -26.36 -1.13 4.93
C ALA A 47 -26.57 -1.78 6.31
N THR A 48 -27.28 -2.91 6.33
CA THR A 48 -27.35 -3.74 7.53
C THR A 48 -26.09 -4.60 7.69
N ILE A 49 -25.76 -5.01 8.93
CA ILE A 49 -24.66 -5.95 9.19
C ILE A 49 -24.87 -7.27 8.44
N ALA A 50 -26.12 -7.75 8.37
CA ALA A 50 -26.47 -8.97 7.63
C ALA A 50 -26.18 -8.83 6.11
N ALA A 51 -26.50 -7.68 5.51
CA ALA A 51 -26.17 -7.40 4.11
C ALA A 51 -24.64 -7.33 3.88
N LEU A 52 -23.90 -6.78 4.84
CA LEU A 52 -22.43 -6.76 4.81
C LEU A 52 -21.85 -8.18 4.86
N GLU A 53 -22.30 -9.03 5.79
CA GLU A 53 -21.84 -10.41 5.94
C GLU A 53 -22.22 -11.29 4.74
N ALA A 54 -23.41 -11.08 4.16
CA ALA A 54 -23.83 -11.76 2.93
C ALA A 54 -22.91 -11.39 1.74
N SER A 55 -22.49 -10.12 1.67
CA SER A 55 -21.56 -9.65 0.64
C SER A 55 -20.12 -10.07 0.90
N PHE A 56 -19.67 -10.09 2.16
CA PHE A 56 -18.32 -10.43 2.58
C PHE A 56 -18.36 -11.46 3.72
N PRO A 57 -18.27 -12.76 3.39
CA PRO A 57 -18.30 -13.83 4.39
C PRO A 57 -17.12 -13.81 5.37
N SER A 58 -16.09 -13.01 5.11
CA SER A 58 -14.96 -12.82 6.02
C SER A 58 -14.52 -11.36 6.05
N TRP A 59 -14.21 -10.88 7.26
CA TRP A 59 -13.61 -9.57 7.51
C TRP A 59 -12.29 -9.41 6.75
N ASP A 60 -11.48 -10.46 6.79
CA ASP A 60 -10.23 -10.61 6.04
C ASP A 60 -10.42 -10.37 4.53
N GLY A 61 -11.49 -10.89 3.95
CA GLY A 61 -11.82 -10.68 2.53
C GLY A 61 -12.20 -9.23 2.21
N LEU A 62 -12.88 -8.55 3.14
CA LEU A 62 -13.20 -7.13 3.01
C LEU A 62 -11.94 -6.26 3.12
N LEU A 63 -11.06 -6.56 4.08
CA LEU A 63 -9.77 -5.87 4.23
C LEU A 63 -8.94 -5.94 2.95
N LEU A 64 -8.80 -7.14 2.36
CA LEU A 64 -8.07 -7.33 1.12
C LEU A 64 -8.70 -6.56 -0.05
N ALA A 65 -10.02 -6.61 -0.17
CA ALA A 65 -10.73 -5.87 -1.23
C ALA A 65 -10.54 -4.35 -1.08
N ALA A 66 -10.54 -3.83 0.15
CA ALA A 66 -10.25 -2.42 0.43
C ALA A 66 -8.81 -2.04 0.07
N ILE A 67 -7.84 -2.89 0.46
CA ILE A 67 -6.43 -2.71 0.12
C ILE A 67 -6.22 -2.66 -1.40
N ASP A 68 -6.84 -3.57 -2.16
CA ASP A 68 -6.70 -3.64 -3.62
C ASP A 68 -7.34 -2.44 -4.29
N ARG A 69 -8.60 -2.15 -3.98
CA ARG A 69 -9.32 -1.01 -4.57
C ARG A 69 -8.63 0.34 -4.27
N TRP A 70 -8.17 0.54 -3.03
CA TRP A 70 -7.52 1.79 -2.64
C TRP A 70 -6.14 1.94 -3.30
N ASN A 71 -5.35 0.87 -3.32
CA ASN A 71 -4.05 0.91 -3.99
C ASN A 71 -4.20 1.09 -5.52
N ASP A 72 -5.19 0.48 -6.14
CA ASP A 72 -5.46 0.65 -7.58
C ASP A 72 -5.86 2.09 -7.88
N ARG A 73 -6.71 2.72 -7.05
CA ARG A 73 -7.05 4.15 -7.19
C ARG A 73 -5.82 5.05 -7.11
N ARG A 74 -4.91 4.78 -6.16
CA ARG A 74 -3.67 5.55 -6.00
C ARG A 74 -2.70 5.34 -7.17
N THR A 75 -2.57 4.11 -7.65
CA THR A 75 -1.49 3.74 -8.59
C THR A 75 -1.89 3.80 -10.06
N THR A 76 -3.16 3.56 -10.40
CA THR A 76 -3.65 3.59 -11.80
C THR A 76 -3.29 4.90 -12.51
N PRO A 77 -3.52 6.09 -11.92
CA PRO A 77 -3.16 7.37 -12.54
C PRO A 77 -1.65 7.55 -12.77
N LEU A 78 -0.82 6.77 -12.06
CA LEU A 78 0.64 6.87 -12.06
C LEU A 78 1.32 5.81 -12.94
N THR A 79 0.56 4.88 -13.51
CA THR A 79 1.12 3.71 -14.23
C THR A 79 2.00 4.10 -15.42
N SER A 80 1.66 5.15 -16.16
CA SER A 80 2.46 5.62 -17.30
C SER A 80 3.82 6.19 -16.86
N ILE A 81 3.92 6.74 -15.63
CA ILE A 81 5.16 7.33 -15.12
C ILE A 81 6.29 6.31 -15.09
N ALA A 82 6.01 5.07 -14.68
CA ALA A 82 7.03 4.02 -14.63
C ALA A 82 7.59 3.71 -16.03
N ALA A 83 6.71 3.61 -17.04
CA ALA A 83 7.11 3.34 -18.41
C ALA A 83 7.87 4.51 -19.05
N ASP A 84 7.36 5.72 -18.87
CA ASP A 84 7.82 6.92 -19.58
C ASP A 84 9.03 7.57 -18.89
N LEU A 85 9.00 7.65 -17.55
CA LEU A 85 9.95 8.43 -16.75
C LEU A 85 10.81 7.55 -15.82
N GLY A 86 10.51 6.27 -15.70
CA GLY A 86 11.27 5.29 -14.94
C GLY A 86 10.79 5.08 -13.49
N THR A 87 11.32 4.02 -12.88
CA THR A 87 10.87 3.47 -11.59
C THR A 87 10.98 4.48 -10.45
N ILE A 88 12.06 5.27 -10.42
CA ILE A 88 12.29 6.25 -9.34
C ILE A 88 11.24 7.37 -9.40
N ARG A 89 10.91 7.86 -10.59
CA ARG A 89 9.88 8.90 -10.76
C ARG A 89 8.50 8.37 -10.39
N PHE A 90 8.22 7.11 -10.70
CA PHE A 90 7.00 6.43 -10.28
C PHE A 90 6.89 6.34 -8.75
N LEU A 91 7.93 5.88 -8.05
CA LEU A 91 7.91 5.82 -6.58
C LEU A 91 7.83 7.21 -5.95
N ARG A 92 8.50 8.22 -6.52
CA ARG A 92 8.37 9.62 -6.07
C ARG A 92 6.93 10.12 -6.20
N ALA A 93 6.24 9.76 -7.28
CA ALA A 93 4.83 10.11 -7.46
C ALA A 93 3.94 9.42 -6.42
N ILE A 94 4.22 8.16 -6.08
CA ILE A 94 3.55 7.46 -4.97
C ILE A 94 3.80 8.16 -3.63
N VAL A 95 5.05 8.57 -3.34
CA VAL A 95 5.38 9.33 -2.13
C VAL A 95 4.57 10.63 -2.07
N THR A 96 4.46 11.34 -3.18
CA THR A 96 3.67 12.57 -3.27
C THR A 96 2.20 12.31 -2.95
N ALA A 97 1.60 11.27 -3.55
CA ALA A 97 0.22 10.88 -3.26
C ALA A 97 0.01 10.46 -1.79
N ASN A 98 1.01 9.84 -1.15
CA ASN A 98 0.93 9.46 0.27
C ASN A 98 1.07 10.64 1.24
N ILE A 99 1.67 11.75 0.79
CA ILE A 99 1.71 13.00 1.56
C ILE A 99 0.33 13.64 1.53
N GLU A 100 -0.34 13.62 0.38
CA GLU A 100 -1.70 14.14 0.22
C GLU A 100 -2.74 13.32 1.00
N ASP A 101 -2.60 11.99 1.01
CA ASP A 101 -3.42 11.08 1.82
C ASP A 101 -2.55 10.03 2.56
N PRO A 102 -2.22 10.25 3.84
CA PRO A 102 -1.41 9.31 4.63
C PRO A 102 -2.20 8.07 5.10
N SER A 103 -3.52 8.05 4.93
CA SER A 103 -4.40 7.05 5.54
C SER A 103 -4.15 5.65 5.00
N LEU A 104 -3.91 5.52 3.69
CA LEU A 104 -3.56 4.25 3.07
C LEU A 104 -2.26 3.69 3.65
N MET A 105 -1.25 4.52 3.89
CA MET A 105 0.02 4.05 4.44
C MET A 105 -0.13 3.61 5.89
N ARG A 106 -0.88 4.35 6.72
CA ARG A 106 -1.26 3.93 8.07
C ARG A 106 -1.95 2.56 8.07
N PHE A 107 -2.86 2.34 7.12
CA PHE A 107 -3.53 1.05 6.96
C PHE A 107 -2.57 -0.06 6.51
N LEU A 108 -1.74 0.18 5.49
CA LEU A 108 -0.75 -0.81 5.01
C LEU A 108 0.27 -1.19 6.09
N THR A 109 0.69 -0.25 6.94
CA THR A 109 1.55 -0.54 8.11
C THR A 109 0.83 -1.42 9.14
N SER A 110 -0.47 -1.22 9.36
CA SER A 110 -1.26 -2.12 10.21
C SER A 110 -1.34 -3.53 9.61
N MET A 111 -1.47 -3.64 8.29
CA MET A 111 -1.46 -4.92 7.58
C MET A 111 -0.09 -5.60 7.60
N LEU A 112 1.01 -4.85 7.63
CA LEU A 112 2.35 -5.41 7.77
C LEU A 112 2.50 -6.17 9.10
N ASN A 113 1.92 -5.64 10.19
CA ASN A 113 1.89 -6.33 11.48
C ASN A 113 1.12 -7.67 11.41
N ILE A 114 0.00 -7.69 10.67
CA ILE A 114 -0.76 -8.92 10.40
C ILE A 114 0.06 -9.91 9.55
N ALA A 115 0.74 -9.43 8.52
CA ALA A 115 1.57 -10.26 7.65
C ALA A 115 2.73 -10.91 8.41
N ALA A 116 3.36 -10.16 9.33
CA ALA A 116 4.46 -10.64 10.16
C ALA A 116 4.04 -11.65 11.24
N ALA A 117 2.73 -11.82 11.49
CA ALA A 117 2.23 -12.76 12.49
C ALA A 117 2.26 -14.22 11.95
N PRO A 118 3.07 -15.14 12.52
CA PRO A 118 3.37 -16.44 11.91
C PRO A 118 2.17 -17.38 11.67
N LYS A 119 1.03 -17.13 12.30
CA LYS A 119 -0.17 -18.00 12.25
C LYS A 119 -1.41 -17.28 11.74
N HIS A 120 -1.29 -16.04 11.25
CA HIS A 120 -2.46 -15.30 10.80
C HIS A 120 -2.93 -15.81 9.42
N PRO A 121 -4.23 -16.13 9.24
CA PRO A 121 -4.74 -16.65 7.96
C PRO A 121 -4.48 -15.74 6.75
N LEU A 122 -4.52 -14.41 6.95
CA LEU A 122 -4.17 -13.43 5.90
C LEU A 122 -2.69 -13.38 5.49
N ALA A 123 -1.75 -13.85 6.32
CA ALA A 123 -0.33 -13.62 6.09
C ALA A 123 0.16 -14.08 4.70
N PRO A 124 -0.20 -15.27 4.18
CA PRO A 124 0.21 -15.70 2.84
C PRO A 124 -0.27 -14.77 1.71
N MET A 125 -1.49 -14.24 1.83
CA MET A 125 -2.09 -13.34 0.84
C MET A 125 -1.37 -11.99 0.85
N LEU A 126 -1.06 -11.47 2.04
CA LEU A 126 -0.26 -10.25 2.20
C LEU A 126 1.16 -10.46 1.66
N HIS A 127 1.85 -11.56 2.01
CA HIS A 127 3.17 -11.87 1.44
C HIS A 127 3.17 -11.90 -0.09
N ALA A 128 2.14 -12.48 -0.71
CA ALA A 128 2.02 -12.48 -2.17
C ALA A 128 1.92 -11.05 -2.74
N ARG A 129 1.25 -10.15 -2.03
CA ARG A 129 1.09 -8.75 -2.42
C ARG A 129 2.40 -7.95 -2.34
N TRP A 130 3.12 -8.05 -1.22
CA TRP A 130 4.44 -7.41 -1.08
C TRP A 130 5.44 -7.97 -2.11
N ARG A 131 5.45 -9.29 -2.32
CA ARG A 131 6.31 -9.90 -3.37
C ARG A 131 5.95 -9.43 -4.77
N ARG A 132 4.66 -9.24 -5.08
CA ARG A 132 4.23 -8.70 -6.38
C ARG A 132 4.75 -7.29 -6.60
N PHE A 133 4.64 -6.41 -5.59
CA PHE A 133 5.15 -5.05 -5.69
C PHE A 133 6.68 -5.02 -5.81
N HIS A 134 7.39 -5.84 -5.03
CA HIS A 134 8.84 -6.02 -5.16
C HIS A 134 9.25 -6.48 -6.56
N GLY A 135 8.58 -7.52 -7.08
CA GLY A 135 8.84 -8.04 -8.43
C GLY A 135 8.57 -7.00 -9.52
N PHE A 136 7.52 -6.19 -9.37
CA PHE A 136 7.24 -5.06 -10.26
C PHE A 136 8.39 -4.04 -10.27
N VAL A 137 8.85 -3.58 -9.09
CA VAL A 137 9.94 -2.60 -8.99
C VAL A 137 11.24 -3.16 -9.58
N GLN A 138 11.58 -4.40 -9.26
CA GLN A 138 12.77 -5.06 -9.83
C GLN A 138 12.69 -5.13 -11.36
N GLN A 139 11.55 -5.57 -11.92
CA GLN A 139 11.38 -5.66 -13.37
C GLN A 139 11.41 -4.28 -14.05
N SER A 140 10.88 -3.26 -13.39
CA SER A 140 10.90 -1.88 -13.87
C SER A 140 12.34 -1.32 -13.87
N LEU A 141 13.16 -1.64 -12.86
CA LEU A 141 14.58 -1.27 -12.84
C LEU A 141 15.39 -1.97 -13.94
N VAL A 142 15.06 -3.23 -14.29
CA VAL A 142 15.66 -3.90 -15.47
C VAL A 142 15.38 -3.10 -16.74
N GLN A 143 14.15 -2.62 -16.92
CA GLN A 143 13.77 -1.80 -18.07
C GLN A 143 14.47 -0.44 -18.06
N ASP A 144 14.65 0.17 -16.88
CA ASP A 144 15.37 1.42 -16.74
C ASP A 144 16.85 1.31 -17.13
N ILE A 145 17.52 0.21 -16.78
CA ILE A 145 18.89 -0.06 -17.26
C ILE A 145 18.90 -0.20 -18.78
N ALA A 146 17.98 -1.00 -19.34
CA ALA A 146 17.91 -1.22 -20.79
C ALA A 146 17.63 0.08 -21.57
N ALA A 147 16.86 1.00 -20.98
CA ALA A 147 16.57 2.33 -21.53
C ALA A 147 17.66 3.39 -21.25
N GLY A 148 18.73 3.04 -20.52
CA GLY A 148 19.81 3.96 -20.16
C GLY A 148 19.43 5.00 -19.09
N ARG A 149 18.33 4.79 -18.35
CA ARG A 149 17.88 5.67 -17.26
C ARG A 149 18.61 5.40 -15.95
N GLU A 150 19.04 4.17 -15.73
CA GLU A 150 19.86 3.74 -14.58
C GLU A 150 21.16 3.08 -15.06
N PRO A 151 22.24 3.14 -14.26
CA PRO A 151 23.55 2.66 -14.68
C PRO A 151 23.60 1.13 -14.84
N HIS A 152 24.37 0.64 -15.81
CA HIS A 152 24.58 -0.81 -16.05
C HIS A 152 25.29 -1.53 -14.90
N THR A 153 25.97 -0.80 -14.02
CA THR A 153 26.60 -1.31 -12.80
C THR A 153 25.60 -1.63 -11.69
N MET A 154 24.34 -1.16 -11.80
CA MET A 154 23.28 -1.51 -10.87
C MET A 154 22.86 -2.97 -11.06
N GLU A 155 22.75 -3.71 -9.96
CA GLU A 155 22.12 -5.03 -9.95
C GLU A 155 20.64 -4.87 -9.56
N PRO A 156 19.67 -5.15 -10.46
CA PRO A 156 18.26 -4.79 -10.24
C PRO A 156 17.60 -5.39 -9.00
N SER A 157 17.98 -6.60 -8.57
CA SER A 157 17.37 -7.21 -7.39
C SER A 157 17.79 -6.48 -6.11
N ARG A 158 19.09 -6.18 -5.94
CA ARG A 158 19.57 -5.31 -4.85
C ARG A 158 19.05 -3.88 -4.96
N GLY A 159 18.99 -3.32 -6.18
CA GLY A 159 18.46 -1.99 -6.41
C GLY A 159 17.00 -1.87 -5.94
N ALA A 160 16.16 -2.87 -6.25
CA ALA A 160 14.78 -2.93 -5.80
C ALA A 160 14.67 -3.04 -4.27
N GLU A 161 15.47 -3.92 -3.66
CA GLU A 161 15.52 -4.09 -2.20
C GLU A 161 15.87 -2.78 -1.49
N GLN A 162 16.95 -2.11 -1.92
CA GLN A 162 17.41 -0.86 -1.34
C GLN A 162 16.39 0.27 -1.53
N LEU A 163 15.81 0.38 -2.72
CA LEU A 163 14.85 1.43 -3.06
C LEU A 163 13.55 1.27 -2.28
N LEU A 164 13.03 0.05 -2.16
CA LEU A 164 11.82 -0.25 -1.39
C LEU A 164 12.05 -0.08 0.12
N ALA A 165 13.16 -0.57 0.65
CA ALA A 165 13.50 -0.36 2.06
C ALA A 165 13.60 1.13 2.42
N THR A 166 14.20 1.92 1.53
CA THR A 166 14.28 3.38 1.69
C THR A 166 12.89 4.03 1.64
N TYR A 167 12.10 3.70 0.61
CA TYR A 167 10.73 4.21 0.44
C TYR A 167 9.84 3.89 1.65
N GLU A 168 9.74 2.62 2.02
CA GLU A 168 8.86 2.16 3.11
C GLU A 168 9.34 2.68 4.47
N GLY A 169 10.66 2.68 4.70
CA GLY A 169 11.25 3.17 5.94
C GLY A 169 11.02 4.67 6.16
N LEU A 170 11.20 5.49 5.11
CA LEU A 170 10.94 6.93 5.21
C LEU A 170 9.45 7.21 5.43
N GLN A 171 8.56 6.50 4.73
CA GLN A 171 7.12 6.64 4.91
C GLN A 171 6.68 6.25 6.32
N LEU A 172 7.27 5.20 6.89
CA LEU A 172 7.01 4.81 8.28
C LEU A 172 7.48 5.88 9.26
N GLN A 173 8.70 6.40 9.07
CA GLN A 173 9.27 7.43 9.95
C GLN A 173 8.49 8.75 9.88
N SER A 174 7.96 9.14 8.71
CA SER A 174 7.18 10.39 8.59
C SER A 174 5.87 10.34 9.37
N MET A 175 5.26 9.16 9.55
CA MET A 175 4.02 9.02 10.33
C MET A 175 4.19 9.34 11.82
N VAL A 176 5.40 9.21 12.35
CA VAL A 176 5.71 9.48 13.77
C VAL A 176 6.58 10.73 13.96
N ARG A 177 6.90 11.44 12.87
CA ARG A 177 7.72 12.65 12.86
C ARG A 177 7.04 13.73 12.00
N PRO A 178 6.08 14.48 12.56
CA PRO A 178 5.24 15.41 11.78
C PRO A 178 6.03 16.54 11.11
N GLU A 179 7.22 16.88 11.62
CA GLU A 179 8.11 17.90 11.05
C GLU A 179 9.00 17.37 9.91
N MET A 180 8.96 16.08 9.60
CA MET A 180 9.79 15.49 8.56
C MET A 180 9.26 15.86 7.17
N ASP A 181 10.09 16.52 6.37
CA ASP A 181 9.85 16.61 4.93
C ASP A 181 10.13 15.25 4.28
N LEU A 182 9.06 14.50 4.04
CA LEU A 182 9.14 13.16 3.45
C LEU A 182 9.65 13.20 2.00
N LEU A 183 9.19 14.17 1.20
CA LEU A 183 9.54 14.23 -0.22
C LEU A 183 11.01 14.61 -0.39
N GLU A 184 11.47 15.63 0.34
CA GLU A 184 12.89 16.02 0.35
C GLU A 184 13.78 14.89 0.86
N SER A 185 13.36 14.19 1.92
CA SER A 185 14.10 13.05 2.47
C SER A 185 14.20 11.89 1.48
N PHE A 186 13.12 11.60 0.74
CA PHE A 186 13.11 10.60 -0.32
C PHE A 186 14.04 11.01 -1.47
N ASP A 187 13.93 12.25 -1.96
CA ASP A 187 14.76 12.75 -3.06
C ASP A 187 16.26 12.73 -2.72
N ARG A 188 16.61 13.13 -1.48
CA ARG A 188 17.99 13.08 -0.98
C ARG A 188 18.51 11.65 -0.86
N ALA A 189 17.72 10.74 -0.27
CA ALA A 189 18.12 9.35 -0.08
C ALA A 189 18.32 8.62 -1.41
N VAL A 190 17.38 8.79 -2.35
CA VAL A 190 17.47 8.14 -3.66
C VAL A 190 18.60 8.71 -4.50
N THR A 191 18.85 10.02 -4.44
CA THR A 191 20.04 10.62 -5.10
C THR A 191 21.33 9.94 -4.64
N ARG A 192 21.52 9.76 -3.34
CA ARG A 192 22.69 9.07 -2.78
C ARG A 192 22.74 7.58 -3.13
N LEU A 193 21.58 6.93 -3.16
CA LEU A 193 21.47 5.53 -3.56
C LEU A 193 21.92 5.34 -5.02
N ARG A 194 21.49 6.22 -5.94
CA ARG A 194 21.88 6.20 -7.34
C ARG A 194 23.35 6.49 -7.57
N GLU A 195 23.95 7.39 -6.79
CA GLU A 195 25.42 7.58 -6.79
C GLU A 195 26.16 6.28 -6.42
N GLY A 196 25.59 5.47 -5.52
CA GLY A 196 26.12 4.15 -5.18
C GLY A 196 26.00 3.16 -6.34
N TRP A 197 24.86 3.15 -7.02
CA TRP A 197 24.61 2.27 -8.17
C TRP A 197 25.50 2.54 -9.37
N SER A 198 26.07 3.74 -9.50
CA SER A 198 26.98 4.09 -10.60
C SER A 198 28.38 3.49 -10.45
N ARG A 199 28.65 2.75 -9.37
CA ARG A 199 29.92 2.11 -9.09
C ARG A 199 29.72 0.60 -9.04
N GLU A 200 30.75 -0.15 -9.43
CA GLU A 200 30.73 -1.60 -9.21
C GLU A 200 30.64 -1.90 -7.71
N TYR A 201 29.77 -2.84 -7.36
CA TYR A 201 29.63 -3.27 -5.98
C TYR A 201 30.89 -4.04 -5.54
N VAL A 202 31.57 -3.49 -4.54
CA VAL A 202 32.64 -4.18 -3.82
C VAL A 202 32.10 -4.55 -2.45
N PRO A 203 32.00 -5.86 -2.10
CA PRO A 203 31.56 -6.27 -0.78
C PRO A 203 32.41 -5.61 0.31
N PRO A 204 31.79 -4.94 1.29
CA PRO A 204 32.53 -4.35 2.38
C PRO A 204 33.20 -5.45 3.21
N VAL A 205 34.48 -5.26 3.52
CA VAL A 205 35.18 -6.06 4.53
C VAL A 205 34.95 -5.35 5.87
N TRP A 206 33.95 -5.81 6.61
CA TRP A 206 33.74 -5.34 7.97
C TRP A 206 34.76 -6.04 8.88
N ASP A 207 35.67 -5.28 9.47
CA ASP A 207 36.52 -5.79 10.55
C ASP A 207 35.67 -5.90 11.83
N LEU A 208 34.88 -6.96 11.90
CA LEU A 208 34.14 -7.35 13.10
C LEU A 208 35.00 -8.21 14.02
N GLY A 209 36.31 -7.90 14.08
CA GLY A 209 37.22 -8.47 15.07
C GLY A 209 36.54 -8.47 16.44
N ARG A 210 36.32 -9.67 16.99
CA ARG A 210 35.69 -9.85 18.29
C ARG A 210 36.45 -8.96 19.27
N ALA A 211 35.78 -7.97 19.85
CA ALA A 211 36.24 -7.37 21.08
C ALA A 211 36.34 -8.52 22.09
N SER A 212 37.56 -9.00 22.32
CA SER A 212 37.93 -10.03 23.27
C SER A 212 37.86 -9.50 24.69
#